data_AF-X1TH54-F1
#
_entry.id   AF-X1TH54-F1
#
_cell.length_a   1.000
_cell.length_b   1.000
_cell.length_c   1.000
_cell.angle_alpha   90.00
_cell.angle_beta   90.00
_cell.angle_gamma   90.00
#
_symmetry.space_group_name_H-M   'P 1'
#
loop_
_entity.id
_entity.type
_entity.pdbx_description
1 polymer ?
#
loop_
_entity_poly.entity_id
_entity_poly.type
_entity_poly.pdbx_seq_one_letter_code
_entity_poly.pdbx_strand_id
1 'polypeptide(L)'
;MDARARRHDFMSTRKKEIKRITVVMNRKREQLFSYPNVVGFGVGLKVKKGKKLDQLAIIVFVKKKLPASELAIHEVIPPIFEQVLTDVFESGEIFAYQLRTDSWRPAPPGVSIGHPEVTAGTFGCVVLKDGTRMILSNNHVIVNKNDAEVGDNIYQPGV
;
A
#
# COMPACT_ATOMS: atom_id res chain seq x y z
N MET A 1 -34.33 12.85 -5.79
CA MET A 1 -33.53 11.81 -5.09
C MET A 1 -32.30 12.43 -4.46
N ASP A 2 -32.18 12.30 -3.13
CA ASP A 2 -31.17 12.96 -2.28
C ASP A 2 -29.73 12.44 -2.55
N ALA A 3 -28.74 13.34 -2.57
CA ALA A 3 -27.33 13.03 -2.78
C ALA A 3 -26.72 12.20 -1.63
N ARG A 4 -27.28 12.33 -0.43
CA ARG A 4 -26.83 11.60 0.77
C ARG A 4 -27.21 10.13 0.73
N ALA A 5 -28.43 9.81 0.27
CA ALA A 5 -28.90 8.45 0.06
C ALA A 5 -28.09 7.72 -1.04
N ARG A 6 -27.76 8.42 -2.14
CA ARG A 6 -26.92 7.89 -3.22
C ARG A 6 -25.50 7.54 -2.76
N ARG A 7 -24.88 8.35 -1.90
CA ARG A 7 -23.56 8.04 -1.30
C ARG A 7 -23.60 6.82 -0.38
N HIS A 8 -24.65 6.69 0.42
CA HIS A 8 -24.80 5.55 1.34
C HIS A 8 -24.97 4.24 0.58
N ASP A 9 -25.83 4.21 -0.44
CA ASP A 9 -26.11 3.01 -1.23
C ASP A 9 -24.92 2.59 -2.10
N PHE A 10 -24.19 3.57 -2.67
CA PHE A 10 -22.92 3.34 -3.36
C PHE A 10 -21.86 2.73 -2.44
N MET A 11 -21.69 3.28 -1.22
CA MET A 11 -20.75 2.73 -0.24
C MET A 11 -21.16 1.33 0.23
N SER A 12 -22.46 1.07 0.40
CA SER A 12 -23.01 -0.23 0.78
C SER A 12 -22.73 -1.31 -0.29
N THR A 13 -23.02 -1.00 -1.55
CA THR A 13 -22.78 -1.90 -2.68
C THR A 13 -21.29 -2.19 -2.85
N ARG A 14 -20.45 -1.16 -2.75
CA ARG A 14 -18.99 -1.30 -2.84
C ARG A 14 -18.41 -2.11 -1.69
N LYS A 15 -18.94 -1.96 -0.47
CA LYS A 15 -18.54 -2.76 0.69
C LYS A 15 -18.87 -4.25 0.50
N LYS A 16 -20.04 -4.56 -0.07
CA LYS A 16 -20.41 -5.95 -0.42
C LYS A 16 -19.46 -6.54 -1.45
N GLU A 17 -19.13 -5.77 -2.49
CA GLU A 17 -18.22 -6.22 -3.55
C GLU A 17 -16.79 -6.42 -3.04
N ILE A 18 -16.26 -5.51 -2.23
CA ILE A 18 -14.96 -5.68 -1.55
C ILE A 18 -14.95 -6.97 -0.73
N LYS A 19 -16.03 -7.24 0.02
CA LYS A 19 -16.14 -8.47 0.81
C LYS A 19 -16.15 -9.71 -0.09
N ARG A 20 -16.91 -9.70 -1.20
CA ARG A 20 -16.94 -10.80 -2.18
C ARG A 20 -15.53 -11.11 -2.72
N ILE A 21 -14.82 -10.07 -3.19
CA ILE A 21 -13.47 -10.21 -3.73
C ILE A 21 -12.50 -10.70 -2.65
N THR A 22 -12.60 -10.16 -1.43
CA THR A 22 -11.74 -10.57 -0.30
C THR A 22 -11.91 -12.06 0.02
N VAL A 23 -13.13 -12.60 -0.04
CA VAL A 23 -13.39 -14.04 0.17
C VAL A 23 -12.72 -14.88 -0.91
N VAL A 24 -12.86 -14.50 -2.19
CA VAL A 24 -12.21 -15.20 -3.32
C VAL A 24 -10.69 -15.17 -3.17
N MET A 25 -10.13 -13.99 -2.89
CA MET A 25 -8.70 -13.74 -2.72
C MET A 25 -8.11 -14.57 -1.57
N ASN A 26 -8.79 -14.62 -0.42
CA ASN A 26 -8.34 -15.42 0.73
C ASN A 26 -8.41 -16.92 0.47
N ARG A 27 -9.50 -17.40 -0.17
CA ARG A 27 -9.66 -18.81 -0.53
C ARG A 27 -8.58 -19.30 -1.50
N LYS A 28 -8.11 -18.43 -2.39
CA LYS A 28 -7.14 -18.76 -3.44
C LYS A 28 -5.74 -18.20 -3.19
N ARG A 29 -5.44 -17.87 -1.93
CA ARG A 29 -4.18 -17.30 -1.48
C ARG A 29 -2.97 -18.10 -1.97
N GLU A 30 -2.97 -19.41 -1.78
CA GLU A 30 -1.85 -20.27 -2.20
C GLU A 30 -1.68 -20.28 -3.72
N GLN A 31 -2.78 -20.35 -4.47
CA GLN A 31 -2.74 -20.28 -5.93
C GLN A 31 -2.21 -18.93 -6.42
N LEU A 32 -2.59 -17.81 -5.79
CA LEU A 32 -2.08 -16.48 -6.12
C LEU A 32 -0.58 -16.35 -5.81
N PHE A 33 -0.10 -16.94 -4.71
CA PHE A 33 1.33 -16.97 -4.39
C PHE A 33 2.13 -18.02 -5.18
N SER A 34 1.47 -18.96 -5.88
CA SER A 34 2.17 -19.93 -6.74
C SER A 34 2.76 -19.31 -8.00
N TYR A 35 2.33 -18.09 -8.38
CA TYR A 35 2.92 -17.34 -9.48
C TYR A 35 4.30 -16.81 -9.07
N PRO A 36 5.41 -17.16 -9.77
CA PRO A 36 6.77 -16.90 -9.30
C PRO A 36 7.11 -15.44 -9.01
N ASN A 37 6.47 -14.51 -9.73
CA ASN A 37 6.75 -13.08 -9.66
C ASN A 37 5.84 -12.34 -8.66
N VAL A 38 4.89 -13.02 -8.02
CA VAL A 38 3.93 -12.40 -7.11
C VAL A 38 4.53 -12.25 -5.71
N VAL A 39 4.48 -11.05 -5.17
CA VAL A 39 4.95 -10.71 -3.80
C VAL A 39 3.82 -10.32 -2.85
N GLY A 40 2.62 -10.12 -3.38
CA GLY A 40 1.44 -9.82 -2.58
C GLY A 40 0.21 -9.60 -3.44
N PHE A 41 -0.93 -9.43 -2.77
CA PHE A 41 -2.17 -9.05 -3.43
C PHE A 41 -3.12 -8.36 -2.46
N GLY A 42 -4.05 -7.58 -2.99
CA GLY A 42 -5.07 -6.88 -2.21
C GLY A 42 -6.29 -6.51 -3.05
N VAL A 43 -7.30 -5.93 -2.41
CA VAL A 43 -8.49 -5.44 -3.11
C VAL A 43 -8.33 -3.94 -3.36
N GLY A 44 -8.50 -3.52 -4.61
CA GLY A 44 -8.33 -2.12 -4.98
C GLY A 44 -9.07 -1.74 -6.26
N LEU A 45 -8.99 -0.46 -6.60
CA LEU A 45 -9.46 0.02 -7.89
C LEU A 45 -8.43 -0.29 -8.97
N LYS A 46 -8.90 -0.84 -10.09
CA LYS A 46 -8.07 -1.09 -11.27
C LYS A 46 -7.50 0.23 -11.80
N VAL A 47 -6.24 0.22 -12.21
CA VAL A 47 -5.55 1.38 -12.82
C VAL A 47 -5.16 1.06 -14.26
N LYS A 48 -5.48 1.95 -15.19
CA LYS A 48 -5.04 1.83 -16.59
C LYS A 48 -4.45 3.15 -17.06
N LYS A 49 -3.21 3.12 -17.57
CA LYS A 49 -2.47 4.32 -18.02
C LYS A 49 -2.47 5.45 -16.96
N GLY A 50 -2.21 5.10 -15.70
CA GLY A 50 -2.16 6.05 -14.58
C GLY A 50 -3.51 6.54 -14.04
N LYS A 51 -4.64 6.16 -14.66
CA LYS A 51 -5.98 6.57 -14.22
C LYS A 51 -6.66 5.44 -13.45
N LYS A 52 -7.13 5.76 -12.23
CA LYS A 52 -8.00 4.87 -11.44
C LYS A 52 -9.35 4.73 -12.15
N LEU A 53 -9.78 3.49 -12.38
CA LEU A 53 -11.09 3.13 -12.90
C LEU A 53 -12.03 2.84 -11.74
N ASP A 54 -13.36 2.98 -11.93
CA ASP A 54 -14.36 2.65 -10.90
C ASP A 54 -14.69 1.15 -10.84
N GLN A 55 -13.71 0.30 -11.17
CA GLN A 55 -13.83 -1.15 -11.18
C GLN A 55 -12.93 -1.74 -10.10
N LEU A 56 -13.52 -2.51 -9.19
CA LEU A 56 -12.76 -3.25 -8.19
C LEU A 56 -12.09 -4.49 -8.80
N ALA A 57 -10.87 -4.74 -8.38
CA ALA A 57 -10.04 -5.85 -8.85
C ALA A 57 -9.19 -6.43 -7.71
N ILE A 58 -8.71 -7.65 -7.91
CA ILE A 58 -7.55 -8.17 -7.17
C ILE A 58 -6.32 -7.47 -7.74
N ILE A 59 -5.73 -6.58 -6.96
CA ILE A 59 -4.45 -5.96 -7.28
C ILE A 59 -3.37 -6.97 -6.94
N VAL A 60 -2.64 -7.46 -7.94
CA VAL A 60 -1.56 -8.41 -7.77
C VAL A 60 -0.24 -7.65 -7.85
N PHE A 61 0.49 -7.66 -6.75
CA PHE A 61 1.78 -7.01 -6.61
C PHE A 61 2.87 -7.95 -7.10
N VAL A 62 3.68 -7.48 -8.05
CA VAL A 62 4.78 -8.25 -8.64
C VAL A 62 6.13 -7.57 -8.42
N LYS A 63 7.21 -8.37 -8.40
CA LYS A 63 8.58 -7.84 -8.29
C LYS A 63 8.92 -6.93 -9.45
N LYS A 64 8.62 -7.38 -10.67
CA LYS A 64 8.89 -6.64 -11.92
C LYS A 64 7.82 -6.93 -12.95
N LYS A 65 7.33 -5.93 -13.67
CA LYS A 65 6.38 -6.14 -14.76
C LYS A 65 7.12 -6.48 -16.03
N LEU A 66 6.88 -7.68 -16.54
CA LEU A 66 7.43 -8.16 -17.80
C LEU A 66 6.36 -8.12 -18.91
N PRO A 67 6.74 -7.88 -20.18
CA PRO A 67 5.84 -8.08 -21.31
C PRO A 67 5.33 -9.53 -21.35
N ALA A 68 4.10 -9.73 -21.83
CA ALA A 68 3.51 -11.07 -21.93
C ALA A 68 4.31 -12.02 -22.86
N SER A 69 5.09 -11.47 -23.81
CA SER A 69 5.99 -12.23 -24.67
C SER A 69 7.20 -12.82 -23.96
N GLU A 70 7.54 -12.28 -22.79
CA GLU A 70 8.68 -12.72 -21.96
C GLU A 70 8.24 -13.62 -20.80
N LEU A 71 6.95 -13.91 -20.68
CA LEU A 71 6.38 -14.73 -19.62
C LEU A 71 5.91 -16.07 -20.20
N ALA A 72 6.18 -17.15 -19.48
CA ALA A 72 5.52 -18.42 -19.77
C ALA A 72 4.01 -18.30 -19.48
N ILE A 73 3.20 -19.09 -20.18
CA ILE A 73 1.73 -19.03 -20.06
C ILE A 73 1.25 -19.17 -18.60
N HIS A 74 1.92 -19.98 -17.80
CA HIS A 74 1.60 -20.21 -16.38
C HIS A 74 2.06 -19.07 -15.45
N GLU A 75 2.91 -18.16 -15.92
CA GLU A 75 3.36 -16.97 -15.18
C GLU A 75 2.46 -15.76 -15.45
N VAL A 76 1.68 -15.80 -16.54
CA VAL A 76 0.75 -14.73 -16.88
C VAL A 76 -0.45 -14.78 -15.93
N ILE A 77 -0.55 -13.74 -15.09
CA ILE A 77 -1.72 -13.52 -14.25
C ILE A 77 -2.92 -13.25 -15.17
N PRO A 78 -3.99 -14.06 -15.12
CA PRO A 78 -5.12 -13.92 -16.03
C PRO A 78 -5.87 -12.61 -15.73
N PRO A 79 -6.40 -11.89 -16.73
CA PRO A 79 -7.12 -10.63 -16.53
C PRO A 79 -8.41 -10.79 -15.71
N ILE A 80 -8.93 -12.02 -15.64
CA ILE A 80 -10.02 -12.43 -14.76
C ILE A 80 -9.57 -13.69 -14.01
N PHE A 81 -9.60 -13.63 -12.69
CA PHE A 81 -9.28 -14.74 -11.80
C PHE A 81 -10.51 -15.04 -10.95
N GLU A 82 -11.06 -16.25 -11.06
CA GLU A 82 -12.25 -16.67 -10.28
C GLU A 82 -13.41 -15.67 -10.36
N GLN A 83 -13.70 -15.19 -11.58
CA GLN A 83 -14.75 -14.19 -11.87
C GLN A 83 -14.51 -12.81 -11.25
N VAL A 84 -13.27 -12.51 -10.87
CA VAL A 84 -12.85 -11.19 -10.40
C VAL A 84 -11.80 -10.62 -11.34
N LEU A 85 -11.92 -9.34 -11.67
CA LEU A 85 -10.89 -8.64 -12.44
C LEU A 85 -9.56 -8.67 -11.69
N THR A 86 -8.46 -8.80 -12.42
CA THR A 86 -7.11 -8.62 -11.85
C THR A 86 -6.47 -7.34 -12.35
N ASP A 87 -5.53 -6.81 -11.58
CA ASP A 87 -4.66 -5.73 -12.01
C ASP A 87 -3.23 -5.94 -11.54
N VAL A 88 -2.28 -5.96 -12.47
CA VAL A 88 -0.86 -6.23 -12.17
C VAL A 88 -0.14 -4.92 -11.91
N PHE A 89 0.29 -4.75 -10.65
CA PHE A 89 1.01 -3.58 -10.16
C PHE A 89 2.45 -3.98 -9.81
N GLU A 90 3.42 -3.26 -10.36
CA GLU A 90 4.84 -3.47 -10.02
C GLU A 90 5.15 -2.77 -8.70
N SER A 91 5.34 -3.55 -7.63
CA SER A 91 5.72 -3.03 -6.32
C SER A 91 7.22 -3.08 -6.05
N GLY A 92 7.97 -3.86 -6.83
CA GLY A 92 9.30 -4.30 -6.41
C GLY A 92 9.23 -5.45 -5.40
N GLU A 93 10.37 -5.80 -4.84
CA GLU A 93 10.46 -6.77 -3.75
C GLU A 93 9.95 -6.17 -2.44
N ILE A 94 9.17 -6.95 -1.70
CA ILE A 94 8.65 -6.57 -0.37
C ILE A 94 9.54 -7.22 0.68
N PHE A 95 10.25 -6.39 1.45
CA PHE A 95 11.10 -6.83 2.55
C PHE A 95 10.45 -6.49 3.89
N ALA A 96 10.37 -7.48 4.77
CA ALA A 96 10.12 -7.22 6.19
C ALA A 96 11.45 -6.85 6.84
N TYR A 97 11.69 -5.57 7.07
CA TYR A 97 12.87 -5.12 7.81
C TYR A 97 12.76 -5.59 9.26
N GLN A 98 13.63 -6.53 9.67
CA GLN A 98 13.63 -7.08 11.02
C GLN A 98 14.17 -6.08 12.07
N LEU A 99 15.04 -5.15 11.66
CA LEU A 99 15.76 -4.24 12.54
C LEU A 99 15.28 -2.80 12.38
N ARG A 100 14.02 -2.54 12.77
CA ARG A 100 13.41 -1.21 12.68
C ARG A 100 14.13 -0.14 13.53
N THR A 101 14.92 -0.54 14.53
CA THR A 101 15.60 0.35 15.49
C THR A 101 17.08 0.59 15.17
N ASP A 102 17.60 0.03 14.08
CA ASP A 102 18.98 0.27 13.65
C ASP A 102 19.15 1.67 13.06
N SER A 103 20.40 2.07 12.83
CA SER A 103 20.72 3.30 12.11
C SER A 103 20.67 3.08 10.59
N TRP A 104 19.74 3.75 9.92
CA TRP A 104 19.49 3.66 8.48
C TRP A 104 19.79 5.00 7.80
N ARG A 105 20.61 5.00 6.74
CA ARG A 105 20.94 6.21 5.96
C ARG A 105 20.96 5.89 4.44
N PRO A 106 20.03 6.44 3.64
CA PRO A 106 18.83 7.18 4.05
C PRO A 106 17.86 6.27 4.82
N ALA A 107 17.06 6.86 5.70
CA ALA A 107 16.03 6.13 6.44
C ALA A 107 14.87 5.72 5.50
N PRO A 108 14.50 4.43 5.40
CA PRO A 108 13.32 4.02 4.65
C PRO A 108 12.05 4.09 5.53
N PRO A 109 10.85 4.28 4.95
CA PRO A 109 9.60 4.07 5.68
C PRO A 109 9.54 2.68 6.34
N GLY A 110 8.96 2.61 7.53
CA GLY A 110 8.87 1.41 8.37
C GLY A 110 9.91 1.36 9.50
N VAL A 111 10.94 2.20 9.47
CA VAL A 111 11.95 2.27 10.56
C VAL A 111 11.52 3.22 11.66
N SER A 112 12.15 3.08 12.82
CA SER A 112 11.92 3.90 14.00
C SER A 112 12.40 5.33 13.78
N ILE A 113 11.54 6.30 14.10
CA ILE A 113 11.89 7.73 14.21
C ILE A 113 11.21 8.34 15.44
N GLY A 114 11.67 9.50 15.89
CA GLY A 114 10.99 10.24 16.97
C GLY A 114 11.58 11.62 17.24
N HIS A 115 10.76 12.50 17.81
CA HIS A 115 11.20 13.75 18.41
C HIS A 115 12.00 13.46 19.71
N PRO A 116 13.04 14.23 20.06
CA PRO A 116 13.88 13.99 21.25
C PRO A 116 13.10 13.87 22.56
N GLU A 117 12.00 14.61 22.68
CA GLU A 117 11.21 14.70 23.91
C GLU A 117 10.02 13.73 23.97
N VAL A 118 9.91 12.81 23.01
CA VAL A 118 8.86 11.77 22.99
C VAL A 118 9.47 10.39 22.86
N THR A 119 8.61 9.36 22.90
CA THR A 119 8.98 7.98 22.61
C THR A 119 9.16 7.75 21.11
N ALA A 120 9.94 6.74 20.73
CA ALA A 120 10.03 6.23 19.38
C ALA A 120 8.68 5.81 18.75
N GLY A 121 8.48 6.23 17.50
CA GLY A 121 7.40 5.77 16.62
C GLY A 121 7.96 5.21 15.31
N THR A 122 7.20 5.34 14.22
CA THR A 122 7.54 4.77 12.91
C THR A 122 7.52 5.86 11.83
N PHE A 123 8.51 5.85 10.95
CA PHE A 123 8.47 6.62 9.71
C PHE A 123 7.41 6.00 8.80
N GLY A 124 6.26 6.66 8.64
CA GLY A 124 5.12 6.09 7.91
C GLY A 124 5.34 6.02 6.39
N CYS A 125 5.51 7.16 5.73
CA CYS A 125 5.79 7.24 4.29
C CYS A 125 6.30 8.61 3.86
N VAL A 126 6.88 8.69 2.66
CA VAL A 126 7.16 9.96 2.00
C VAL A 126 5.89 10.43 1.30
N VAL A 127 5.53 11.69 1.53
CA VAL A 127 4.39 12.36 0.88
C VAL A 127 4.88 13.57 0.10
N LEU A 128 4.06 14.00 -0.87
CA LEU A 128 4.25 15.26 -1.57
C LEU A 128 3.16 16.22 -1.14
N LYS A 129 3.55 17.39 -0.65
CA LYS A 129 2.67 18.51 -0.36
C LYS A 129 3.16 19.72 -1.16
N ASP A 130 2.34 20.19 -2.10
CA ASP A 130 2.65 21.35 -2.95
C ASP A 130 4.02 21.22 -3.66
N GLY A 131 4.33 20.03 -4.17
CA GLY A 131 5.61 19.71 -4.83
C GLY A 131 6.79 19.47 -3.86
N THR A 132 6.61 19.71 -2.57
CA THR A 132 7.63 19.49 -1.55
C THR A 132 7.53 18.09 -0.97
N ARG A 133 8.66 17.36 -0.95
CA ARG A 133 8.76 16.05 -0.28
C ARG A 133 8.78 16.23 1.22
N MET A 134 7.89 15.53 1.91
CA MET A 134 7.78 15.51 3.38
C MET A 134 7.68 14.08 3.88
N ILE A 135 7.92 13.89 5.17
CA ILE A 135 7.67 12.60 5.84
C ILE A 135 6.34 12.66 6.58
N LEU A 136 5.60 11.54 6.59
CA LEU A 136 4.39 11.36 7.37
C LEU A 136 4.66 10.38 8.51
N SER A 137 4.23 10.76 9.72
CA SER A 137 4.17 9.89 10.90
C SER A 137 3.03 10.35 11.80
N ASN A 138 2.86 9.69 12.94
CA ASN A 138 1.92 10.15 13.96
C ASN A 138 2.39 11.46 14.57
N ASN A 139 1.45 12.39 14.82
CA ASN A 139 1.75 13.68 15.42
C ASN A 139 2.48 13.57 16.77
N HIS A 140 2.11 12.62 17.63
CA HIS A 140 2.78 12.38 18.92
C HIS A 140 4.21 11.82 18.80
N VAL A 141 4.63 11.39 17.60
CA VAL A 141 5.97 10.86 17.34
C VAL A 141 6.92 11.95 16.86
N ILE A 142 6.45 12.86 16.00
CA ILE A 142 7.31 13.84 15.31
C ILE A 142 7.04 15.30 15.69
N VAL A 143 5.95 15.60 16.41
CA VAL A 143 5.58 16.99 16.79
C VAL A 143 5.22 17.10 18.28
N ASN A 144 5.62 16.15 19.12
CA ASN A 144 5.33 16.17 20.57
C ASN A 144 3.91 16.63 20.94
N LYS A 145 2.87 16.09 20.30
CA LYS A 145 1.46 16.51 20.51
C LYS A 145 1.21 18.01 20.29
N ASN A 146 1.90 18.59 19.31
CA ASN A 146 1.94 20.02 18.95
C ASN A 146 2.81 20.91 19.84
N ASP A 147 3.65 20.34 20.69
CA ASP A 147 4.62 21.03 21.55
C ASP A 147 6.04 21.02 20.94
N ALA A 148 6.13 21.04 19.61
CA ALA A 148 7.39 21.08 18.87
C ALA A 148 7.42 22.30 17.95
N GLU A 149 8.60 22.85 17.72
CA GLU A 149 8.86 24.01 16.88
C GLU A 149 9.42 23.62 15.51
N VAL A 150 9.28 24.54 14.54
CA VAL A 150 9.91 24.36 13.22
C VAL A 150 11.42 24.46 13.39
N GLY A 151 12.13 23.38 13.07
CA GLY A 151 13.57 23.28 13.23
C GLY A 151 13.99 22.19 14.21
N ASP A 152 13.03 21.66 14.99
CA ASP A 152 13.31 20.57 15.92
C ASP A 152 13.84 19.33 15.23
N ASN A 153 14.75 18.66 15.94
CA ASN A 153 15.34 17.43 15.44
C ASN A 153 14.31 16.30 15.41
N ILE A 154 14.40 15.46 14.39
CA ILE A 154 13.73 14.16 14.35
C ILE A 154 14.82 13.10 14.18
N TYR A 155 14.97 12.24 15.18
CA TYR A 155 16.01 11.23 15.20
C TYR A 155 15.60 9.95 14.47
N GLN A 156 16.59 9.28 13.90
CA GLN A 156 16.50 7.94 13.36
C GLN A 156 17.76 7.16 13.82
N PRO A 157 17.62 6.12 14.65
CA PRO A 157 16.36 5.66 15.27
C PRO A 157 15.75 6.69 16.23
N GLY A 158 14.45 6.55 16.53
CA GLY A 158 13.83 7.30 17.62
C GLY A 158 14.36 6.84 18.97
N VAL A 159 14.40 7.75 19.94
CA VAL A 159 14.83 7.50 21.32
C VAL A 159 13.66 7.15 22.24
#